data_AF-A0A4V2S3Y6-F1
#
_entry.id   AF-A0A4V2S3Y6-F1
#
_cell.length_a   1.000
_cell.length_b   1.000
_cell.length_c   1.000
_cell.angle_alpha   90.00
_cell.angle_beta   90.00
_cell.angle_gamma   90.00
#
_symmetry.space_group_name_H-M   'P 1'
#
loop_
_entity.id
_entity.type
_entity.pdbx_description
1 polymer ?
#
loop_
_entity_poly.entity_id
_entity_poly.type
_entity_poly.pdbx_seq_one_letter_code
_entity_poly.pdbx_strand_id
1 'polypeptide(L)'
;MVTGFDGVRQAAPARPGPAHRTSPAGWVLRAVVSAHTAAIFGQPVFAGIYLSGEYDGLRLHAAGADATTSIGYLQLIAAIVVWARLRQAGPFLATLALVTAETVQYFAGMDGALWLHLPLGVLTIAGLVVQFVAVWRRPLGPVSRAEDDDE
;
A
#
# COMPACT_ATOMS: atom_id res chain seq x y z
N MET A 1 -24.80 44.37 -51.99
CA MET A 1 -25.50 43.14 -51.54
C MET A 1 -24.47 42.26 -50.86
N VAL A 2 -24.85 41.66 -49.74
CA VAL A 2 -24.04 41.40 -48.53
C VAL A 2 -22.87 40.41 -48.71
N THR A 3 -21.74 40.79 -48.11
CA THR A 3 -20.54 40.00 -47.78
C THR A 3 -20.75 39.16 -46.51
N GLY A 4 -20.17 37.97 -46.44
CA GLY A 4 -19.84 37.32 -45.17
C GLY A 4 -19.90 35.79 -45.20
N PHE A 5 -18.76 35.14 -45.46
CA PHE A 5 -18.55 33.74 -45.12
C PHE A 5 -18.06 33.69 -43.66
N ASP A 6 -18.86 33.08 -42.78
CA ASP A 6 -18.54 32.87 -41.37
C ASP A 6 -17.38 31.89 -41.22
N GLY A 7 -16.24 32.41 -40.74
CA GLY A 7 -15.09 31.62 -40.32
C GLY A 7 -15.35 30.96 -38.97
N VAL A 8 -15.86 29.73 -38.99
CA VAL A 8 -15.85 28.86 -37.80
C VAL A 8 -14.40 28.54 -37.44
N ARG A 9 -13.87 29.21 -36.41
CA ARG A 9 -12.61 28.82 -35.78
C ARG A 9 -12.78 27.43 -35.17
N GLN A 10 -12.25 26.43 -35.86
CA GLN A 10 -12.17 25.08 -35.37
C GLN A 10 -11.18 25.06 -34.19
N ALA A 11 -11.70 25.02 -32.96
CA ALA A 11 -10.88 24.86 -31.77
C ALA A 11 -10.15 23.52 -31.87
N ALA A 12 -8.82 23.57 -31.87
CA ALA A 12 -7.98 22.37 -31.85
C ALA A 12 -8.36 21.53 -30.61
N PRO A 13 -8.45 20.20 -30.71
CA PRO A 13 -8.74 19.36 -29.56
C PRO A 13 -7.65 19.58 -28.51
N ALA A 14 -8.05 20.02 -27.31
CA ALA A 14 -7.16 20.13 -26.18
C ALA A 14 -6.44 18.78 -26.02
N ARG A 15 -5.10 18.78 -26.13
CA ARG A 15 -4.31 17.58 -25.86
C ARG A 15 -4.71 17.11 -24.46
N PRO A 16 -5.09 15.85 -24.26
CA PRO A 16 -5.40 15.36 -22.92
C PRO A 16 -4.17 15.66 -22.06
N GLY A 17 -4.36 16.50 -21.03
CA GLY A 17 -3.30 16.83 -20.08
C GLY A 17 -2.68 15.53 -19.56
N PRO A 18 -1.37 15.51 -19.25
CA PRO A 18 -0.69 14.29 -18.88
C PRO A 18 -1.43 13.63 -17.72
N ALA A 19 -2.21 12.59 -18.02
CA ALA A 19 -2.85 11.78 -17.01
C ALA A 19 -1.73 11.34 -16.06
N HIS A 20 -1.90 11.63 -14.77
CA HIS A 20 -0.95 11.27 -13.72
C HIS A 20 -0.83 9.74 -13.68
N ARG A 21 0.01 9.18 -14.56
CA ARG A 21 0.19 7.74 -14.69
C ARG A 21 0.99 7.25 -13.49
N THR A 22 0.51 6.19 -12.86
CA THR A 22 1.25 5.50 -11.81
C THR A 22 2.57 5.00 -12.36
N SER A 23 3.67 5.39 -11.70
CA SER A 23 5.00 4.95 -12.06
C SER A 23 5.16 3.43 -11.85
N PRO A 24 6.16 2.78 -12.47
CA PRO A 24 6.47 1.38 -12.21
C PRO A 24 6.70 1.08 -10.71
N ALA A 25 7.38 1.98 -10.00
CA ALA A 25 7.59 1.86 -8.55
C ALA A 25 6.26 1.89 -7.78
N GLY A 26 5.32 2.74 -8.21
CA GLY A 26 3.97 2.78 -7.65
C GLY A 26 3.18 1.49 -7.89
N TRP A 27 3.33 0.87 -9.07
CA TRP A 27 2.71 -0.43 -9.36
C TRP A 27 3.31 -1.57 -8.52
N VAL A 28 4.63 -1.59 -8.35
CA VAL A 28 5.30 -2.55 -7.45
C VAL A 28 4.77 -2.41 -6.03
N LEU A 29 4.69 -1.18 -5.50
CA LEU A 29 4.15 -0.95 -4.17
C LEU A 29 2.70 -1.44 -4.04
N ARG A 30 1.85 -1.18 -5.05
CA ARG A 30 0.46 -1.69 -5.06
C ARG A 30 0.40 -3.22 -5.03
N ALA A 31 1.20 -3.89 -5.85
CA ALA A 31 1.24 -5.35 -5.89
C ALA A 31 1.64 -5.93 -4.52
N VAL A 32 2.72 -5.39 -3.93
CA VAL A 32 3.22 -5.86 -2.63
C VAL A 32 2.21 -5.57 -1.51
N VAL A 33 1.62 -4.36 -1.43
CA VAL A 33 0.59 -4.04 -0.42
C VAL A 33 -0.64 -4.96 -0.57
N SER A 34 -1.02 -5.32 -1.80
CA SER A 34 -2.13 -6.23 -2.04
C SER A 34 -1.82 -7.65 -1.55
N ALA A 35 -0.62 -8.15 -1.86
CA ALA A 35 -0.15 -9.44 -1.37
C ALA A 35 -0.05 -9.46 0.16
N HIS A 36 0.46 -8.37 0.75
CA HIS A 36 0.57 -8.23 2.19
C HIS A 36 -0.79 -8.25 2.87
N THR A 37 -1.75 -7.51 2.32
CA THR A 37 -3.14 -7.49 2.78
C THR A 37 -3.76 -8.89 2.72
N ALA A 38 -3.58 -9.62 1.62
CA ALA A 38 -4.10 -10.98 1.51
C ALA A 38 -3.46 -11.93 2.56
N ALA A 39 -2.14 -11.84 2.76
CA ALA A 39 -1.41 -12.67 3.71
C ALA A 39 -1.86 -12.41 5.16
N ILE A 40 -1.98 -11.14 5.56
CA ILE A 40 -2.40 -10.78 6.93
C ILE A 40 -3.84 -11.21 7.22
N PHE A 41 -4.74 -11.21 6.22
CA PHE A 41 -6.11 -11.74 6.39
C PHE A 41 -6.13 -13.27 6.58
N GLY A 42 -5.13 -13.99 6.07
CA GLY A 42 -4.98 -15.42 6.32
C GLY A 42 -4.58 -15.76 7.77
N GLN A 43 -3.85 -14.86 8.45
CA GLN A 43 -3.38 -15.07 9.81
C GLN A 43 -4.49 -15.43 10.83
N PRO A 44 -5.60 -14.66 10.93
CA PRO A 44 -6.69 -15.01 11.85
C PRO A 44 -7.42 -16.31 11.44
N VAL A 45 -7.40 -16.69 10.16
CA VAL A 45 -7.96 -17.99 9.72
C VAL A 45 -7.12 -19.14 10.27
N PHE A 46 -5.79 -19.09 10.11
CA PHE A 46 -4.89 -20.12 10.64
C PHE A 46 -4.92 -20.19 12.17
N ALA A 47 -4.96 -19.03 12.83
CA ALA A 47 -5.16 -18.97 14.28
C ALA A 47 -6.51 -19.56 14.69
N GLY A 48 -7.59 -19.27 13.94
CA GLY A 48 -8.91 -19.83 14.17
C GLY A 48 -8.97 -21.36 14.05
N ILE A 49 -8.29 -21.92 13.04
CA ILE A 49 -8.14 -23.38 12.87
C ILE A 49 -7.47 -23.98 14.12
N TYR A 50 -6.37 -23.39 14.58
CA TYR A 50 -5.71 -23.82 15.81
C TYR A 50 -6.65 -23.76 17.03
N LEU A 51 -7.34 -22.63 17.21
CA LEU A 51 -8.29 -22.44 18.32
C LEU A 51 -9.51 -23.37 18.26
N SER A 52 -9.81 -23.93 17.08
CA SER A 52 -10.85 -24.94 16.91
C SER A 52 -10.40 -26.37 17.26
N GLY A 53 -9.13 -26.56 17.66
CA GLY A 53 -8.55 -27.83 18.10
C GLY A 53 -7.67 -28.53 17.06
N GLU A 54 -7.57 -27.97 15.84
CA GLU A 54 -6.69 -28.48 14.80
C GLU A 54 -5.27 -27.90 14.97
N TYR A 55 -4.41 -28.62 15.70
CA TYR A 55 -3.05 -28.17 16.03
C TYR A 55 -2.16 -27.83 14.82
N ASP A 56 -2.44 -28.39 13.64
CA ASP A 56 -1.78 -28.01 12.39
C ASP A 56 -1.97 -26.53 12.04
N GLY A 57 -3.07 -25.91 12.49
CA GLY A 57 -3.32 -24.48 12.37
C GLY A 57 -2.22 -23.62 13.00
N LEU A 58 -1.57 -24.08 14.07
CA LEU A 58 -0.47 -23.35 14.71
C LEU A 58 0.77 -23.32 13.82
N ARG A 59 1.10 -24.45 13.16
CA ARG A 59 2.20 -24.52 12.19
C ARG A 59 1.92 -23.63 10.98
N LEU A 60 0.68 -23.64 10.46
CA LEU A 60 0.26 -22.77 9.37
C LEU A 60 0.30 -21.29 9.77
N HIS A 61 -0.13 -20.97 10.99
CA HIS A 61 -0.08 -19.62 11.53
C HIS A 61 1.36 -19.13 11.62
N ALA A 62 2.27 -19.91 12.20
CA ALA A 62 3.69 -19.58 12.30
C ALA A 62 4.35 -19.39 10.92
N ALA A 63 4.19 -20.35 10.01
CA ALA A 63 4.73 -20.24 8.64
C ALA A 63 4.13 -19.05 7.89
N GLY A 64 2.84 -18.78 8.09
CA GLY A 64 2.18 -17.61 7.54
C GLY A 64 2.69 -16.31 8.15
N ALA A 65 3.04 -16.28 9.43
CA ALA A 65 3.61 -15.11 10.10
C ALA A 65 4.99 -14.79 9.52
N ASP A 66 5.83 -15.80 9.27
CA ASP A 66 7.13 -15.62 8.58
C ASP A 66 6.96 -15.05 7.17
N ALA A 67 6.00 -15.60 6.41
CA ALA A 67 5.69 -15.12 5.07
C ALA A 67 5.15 -13.68 5.07
N THR A 68 4.22 -13.37 5.97
CA THR A 68 3.60 -12.05 6.12
C THR A 68 4.66 -11.01 6.48
N THR A 69 5.49 -11.31 7.49
CA THR A 69 6.60 -10.45 7.93
C THR A 69 7.62 -10.21 6.81
N SER A 70 7.96 -11.25 6.05
CA SER A 70 8.84 -11.14 4.89
C SER A 70 8.25 -10.21 3.82
N ILE A 71 6.96 -10.33 3.53
CA ILE A 71 6.24 -9.42 2.61
C ILE A 71 6.23 -7.99 3.17
N GLY A 72 6.05 -7.81 4.49
CA GLY A 72 6.13 -6.51 5.15
C GLY A 72 7.47 -5.81 4.93
N TYR A 73 8.60 -6.52 5.08
CA TYR A 73 9.91 -5.96 4.76
C TYR A 73 10.09 -5.65 3.28
N LEU A 74 9.59 -6.49 2.37
CA LEU A 74 9.57 -6.18 0.93
C LEU A 74 8.74 -4.93 0.64
N GLN A 75 7.61 -4.75 1.34
CA GLN A 75 6.79 -3.55 1.24
C GLN A 75 7.57 -2.32 1.70
N LEU A 76 8.34 -2.43 2.79
CA LEU A 76 9.16 -1.33 3.29
C LEU A 76 10.21 -0.92 2.26
N ILE A 77 10.89 -1.88 1.63
CA ILE A 77 11.83 -1.62 0.53
C ILE A 77 11.13 -0.91 -0.64
N ALA A 78 9.98 -1.41 -1.08
CA ALA A 78 9.20 -0.76 -2.15
C ALA A 78 8.78 0.66 -1.78
N ALA A 79 8.39 0.89 -0.52
CA ALA A 79 7.98 2.20 -0.04
C ALA A 79 9.17 3.18 0.06
N ILE A 80 10.36 2.71 0.44
CA ILE A 80 11.61 3.48 0.38
C ILE A 80 11.91 3.89 -1.06
N VAL A 81 11.77 2.98 -2.04
CA VAL A 81 11.97 3.30 -3.47
C VAL A 81 10.97 4.36 -3.95
N VAL A 82 9.70 4.25 -3.56
CA VAL A 82 8.68 5.27 -3.85
C VAL A 82 9.04 6.62 -3.22
N TRP A 83 9.48 6.64 -1.96
CA TRP A 83 9.93 7.86 -1.31
C TRP A 83 11.13 8.48 -2.03
N ALA A 84 12.16 7.69 -2.34
CA ALA A 84 13.36 8.17 -2.99
C ALA A 84 13.10 8.70 -4.41
N ARG A 85 12.27 8.00 -5.21
CA ARG A 85 12.04 8.35 -6.62
C ARG A 85 10.93 9.36 -6.85
N LEU A 86 9.88 9.35 -6.02
CA LEU A 86 8.70 10.19 -6.19
C LEU A 86 8.61 11.30 -5.13
N ARG A 87 9.50 11.31 -4.13
CA ARG A 87 9.50 12.23 -2.98
C ARG A 87 8.22 12.17 -2.13
N GLN A 88 7.52 11.04 -2.21
CA GLN A 88 6.29 10.79 -1.45
C GLN A 88 6.61 9.98 -0.19
N ALA A 89 6.84 10.66 0.94
CA ALA A 89 7.19 10.02 2.21
C ALA A 89 6.02 9.28 2.88
N GLY A 90 4.77 9.63 2.55
CA GLY A 90 3.56 9.07 3.18
C GLY A 90 3.50 7.53 3.17
N PRO A 91 3.65 6.86 2.01
CA PRO A 91 3.66 5.40 1.95
C PRO A 91 4.82 4.75 2.73
N PHE A 92 5.97 5.43 2.82
CA PHE A 92 7.11 4.96 3.61
C PHE A 92 6.79 5.01 5.11
N LEU A 93 6.34 6.16 5.63
CA LEU A 93 6.01 6.31 7.04
C LEU A 93 4.89 5.36 7.48
N ALA A 94 3.86 5.19 6.64
CA ALA A 94 2.78 4.24 6.91
C ALA A 94 3.29 2.79 6.95
N THR A 95 4.13 2.39 5.99
CA THR A 95 4.73 1.04 5.98
C THR A 95 5.65 0.82 7.16
N LEU A 96 6.46 1.81 7.54
CA LEU A 96 7.38 1.71 8.67
C LEU A 96 6.62 1.48 9.98
N ALA A 97 5.53 2.22 10.20
CA ALA A 97 4.66 2.03 11.36
C ALA A 97 4.02 0.63 11.38
N LEU A 98 3.52 0.16 10.23
CA LEU A 98 2.91 -1.17 10.10
C LEU A 98 3.91 -2.31 10.36
N VAL A 99 5.08 -2.26 9.73
CA VAL A 99 6.14 -3.28 9.92
C VAL A 99 6.64 -3.30 11.36
N THR A 100 6.73 -2.14 12.01
CA THR A 100 7.10 -2.06 13.44
C THR A 100 6.02 -2.71 14.30
N ALA A 101 4.75 -2.38 14.08
CA ALA A 101 3.63 -2.97 14.82
C ALA A 101 3.56 -4.50 14.60
N GLU A 102 3.74 -4.95 13.36
CA GLU A 102 3.77 -6.37 12.98
C GLU A 102 4.96 -7.10 13.61
N THR A 103 6.14 -6.49 13.65
CA THR A 103 7.32 -7.08 14.31
C THR A 103 7.07 -7.25 15.81
N VAL A 104 6.51 -6.24 16.47
CA VAL A 104 6.13 -6.34 17.89
C VAL A 104 5.06 -7.44 18.09
N GLN A 105 4.08 -7.51 17.18
CA GLN A 105 3.03 -8.52 17.21
C GLN A 105 3.58 -9.95 17.01
N TYR A 106 4.57 -10.13 16.14
CA TYR A 106 5.25 -11.40 15.89
C TYR A 106 5.92 -11.91 17.16
N PHE A 107 6.72 -11.07 17.83
CA PHE A 107 7.36 -11.42 19.11
C PHE A 107 6.33 -11.67 20.22
N ALA A 108 5.29 -10.85 20.32
CA ALA A 108 4.19 -11.09 21.27
C ALA A 108 3.50 -12.44 21.02
N GLY A 109 3.42 -12.90 19.76
CA GLY A 109 2.90 -14.22 19.40
C GLY A 109 3.81 -15.36 19.86
N MET A 110 5.13 -15.23 19.63
CA MET A 110 6.12 -16.20 20.10
C MET A 110 6.14 -16.33 21.62
N ASP A 111 5.95 -15.22 22.34
CA ASP A 111 5.90 -15.19 23.81
C ASP A 111 4.55 -15.64 24.38
N GLY A 112 3.55 -15.92 23.53
CA GLY A 112 2.19 -16.25 23.96
C GLY A 112 1.44 -15.10 24.65
N ALA A 113 1.88 -13.86 24.46
CA ALA A 113 1.31 -12.66 25.05
C ALA A 113 0.02 -12.22 24.33
N LEU A 114 -1.05 -13.02 24.44
CA LEU A 114 -2.31 -12.83 23.70
C LEU A 114 -2.95 -11.46 23.89
N TRP A 115 -2.81 -10.86 25.07
CA TRP A 115 -3.35 -9.53 25.39
C TRP A 115 -2.74 -8.42 24.52
N LEU A 116 -1.52 -8.62 24.00
CA LEU A 116 -0.84 -7.68 23.11
C LEU A 116 -0.94 -8.15 21.65
N HIS A 117 -0.73 -9.45 21.42
CA HIS A 117 -0.76 -10.04 20.09
C HIS A 117 -2.11 -9.85 19.38
N LEU A 118 -3.22 -10.11 20.06
CA LEU A 118 -4.55 -10.01 19.43
C LEU A 118 -4.93 -8.56 19.08
N PRO A 119 -4.81 -7.56 19.98
CA PRO A 119 -5.12 -6.18 19.61
C PRO A 119 -4.19 -5.63 18.53
N LEU A 120 -2.89 -5.92 18.59
CA LEU A 120 -1.96 -5.51 17.54
C LEU A 120 -2.30 -6.15 16.20
N GLY A 121 -2.67 -7.44 16.17
CA GLY A 121 -3.10 -8.12 14.95
C GLY A 121 -4.31 -7.47 14.29
N VAL A 122 -5.30 -7.04 15.08
CA VAL A 122 -6.46 -6.29 14.56
C VAL A 122 -6.03 -4.93 14.02
N LEU A 123 -5.17 -4.21 14.74
CA LEU A 123 -4.66 -2.90 14.31
C LEU A 123 -3.83 -2.99 13.03
N THR A 124 -2.97 -4.01 12.88
CA THR A 124 -2.17 -4.21 11.66
C THR A 124 -3.04 -4.54 10.46
N ILE A 125 -4.04 -5.43 10.62
CA ILE A 125 -5.03 -5.70 9.55
C ILE A 125 -5.75 -4.41 9.14
N ALA A 126 -6.30 -3.66 10.10
CA ALA A 126 -7.03 -2.42 9.82
C ALA A 126 -6.12 -1.37 9.13
N GLY A 127 -4.89 -1.22 9.61
CA GLY A 127 -3.92 -0.30 9.04
C GLY A 127 -3.48 -0.69 7.64
N LEU A 128 -3.29 -1.99 7.35
CA LEU A 128 -3.01 -2.49 6.00
C LEU A 128 -4.18 -2.25 5.06
N VAL A 129 -5.43 -2.44 5.49
CA VAL A 129 -6.62 -2.10 4.70
C VAL A 129 -6.65 -0.62 4.36
N VAL A 130 -6.40 0.26 5.34
CA VAL A 130 -6.33 1.72 5.10
C VAL A 130 -5.22 2.06 4.11
N GLN A 131 -4.04 1.46 4.26
CA GLN A 131 -2.92 1.69 3.35
C GLN A 131 -3.23 1.18 1.94
N PHE A 132 -3.79 -0.02 1.81
CA PHE A 132 -4.28 -0.59 0.54
C PHE A 132 -5.21 0.39 -0.16
N VAL A 133 -6.25 0.85 0.54
CA VAL A 133 -7.21 1.83 -0.01
C VAL A 133 -6.49 3.13 -0.42
N ALA A 134 -5.55 3.62 0.38
CA ALA A 134 -4.82 4.85 0.09
C ALA A 134 -3.94 4.74 -1.18
N VAL A 135 -3.18 3.66 -1.34
CA VAL A 135 -2.30 3.47 -2.51
C VAL A 135 -3.05 3.19 -3.80
N TRP A 136 -4.26 2.63 -3.71
CA TRP A 136 -5.12 2.39 -4.87
C TRP A 136 -5.95 3.62 -5.26
N ARG A 137 -6.33 4.49 -4.31
CA ARG A 137 -7.09 5.72 -4.60
C ARG A 137 -6.26 6.87 -5.14
N ARG A 138 -4.96 6.96 -4.82
CA ARG A 138 -4.10 8.09 -5.22
C ARG A 138 -3.12 7.70 -6.35
N PRO A 139 -2.86 8.58 -7.33
CA PRO A 139 -1.79 8.38 -8.30
C PRO A 139 -0.41 8.46 -7.61
N LEU A 140 0.40 7.42 -7.78
CA LEU A 140 1.81 7.38 -7.37
C LEU A 140 2.71 7.72 -8.57
N GLY A 141 2.62 8.97 -9.03
CA GLY A 141 3.43 9.54 -10.11
C GLY A 141 4.39 10.63 -9.60
N PRO A 142 5.39 11.03 -10.40
CA PRO A 142 6.26 12.17 -10.08
C PRO A 142 5.44 13.44 -9.87
N VAL A 143 5.76 14.21 -8.83
CA VAL A 143 5.19 15.57 -8.66
C VAL A 143 5.75 16.44 -9.76
N SER A 144 4.91 16.95 -10.66
CA SER A 144 5.30 17.99 -11.61
C SER A 144 5.61 19.25 -10.82
N ARG A 145 6.86 19.74 -10.86
CA ARG A 145 7.13 21.14 -10.50
C ARG A 145 6.41 21.99 -11.55
N ALA A 146 5.28 22.57 -11.17
CA ALA A 146 4.78 23.71 -11.93
C ALA A 146 5.78 24.85 -11.73
N GLU A 147 6.02 25.58 -12.80
CA GLU A 147 6.86 26.77 -12.93
C GLU A 147 6.95 27.62 -11.63
N ASP A 148 8.07 27.51 -10.91
CA ASP A 148 8.55 28.53 -9.94
C ASP A 148 9.63 29.40 -10.64
N ASP A 149 9.56 29.54 -11.96
CA ASP A 149 10.52 30.30 -12.80
C ASP A 149 9.90 31.60 -13.37
N ASP A 150 8.76 32.06 -12.83
CA ASP A 150 8.10 33.33 -13.20
C ASP A 150 8.22 34.39 -12.07
N GLU A 151 9.43 34.70 -11.60
CA GLU A 151 9.77 35.95 -10.87
C GLU A 151 11.18 36.43 -11.25
#